data_AF-A0A9X4QUA5-F1
#
_entry.id   AF-A0A9X4QUA5-F1
#
_cell.length_a   1.000
_cell.length_b   1.000
_cell.length_c   1.000
_cell.angle_alpha   90.00
_cell.angle_beta   90.00
_cell.angle_gamma   90.00
#
_symmetry.space_group_name_H-M   'P 1'
#
loop_
_entity.id
_entity.type
_entity.pdbx_description
1 polymer ?
#
loop_
_entity_poly.entity_id
_entity_poly.type
_entity_poly.pdbx_seq_one_letter_code
_entity_poly.pdbx_strand_id
1 'polypeptide(L)'
;MRNTSCTAWLCGFLKYLLYATGLLEEWHRFWKQVPGQDYREDFTPPFIFVEGPLHMPNIRTLSEALAADLQELAAESMATGFILTLREKIDRYVDQWELCKNDRKKRIKIERNIQVLTRPFHRFQAELREYRSNGSSME
;
A
#
# COMPACT_ATOMS: atom_id res chain seq x y z
N MET A 1 16.60 -16.71 -9.37
CA MET A 1 15.20 -16.64 -9.82
C MET A 1 14.43 -15.75 -8.85
N ARG A 2 13.82 -14.66 -9.33
CA ARG A 2 12.90 -13.85 -8.54
C ARG A 2 11.53 -14.50 -8.67
N ASN A 3 11.14 -15.22 -7.63
CA ASN A 3 9.79 -15.67 -7.38
C ASN A 3 8.83 -14.47 -7.45
N THR A 4 7.83 -14.58 -8.33
CA THR A 4 6.70 -13.65 -8.46
C THR A 4 6.00 -13.41 -7.12
N SER A 5 6.19 -14.30 -6.13
CA SER A 5 5.70 -14.17 -4.75
C SER A 5 6.22 -12.93 -4.01
N CYS A 6 7.45 -12.45 -4.28
CA CYS A 6 8.00 -11.25 -3.62
C CYS A 6 7.39 -9.94 -4.16
N THR A 7 6.90 -9.94 -5.40
CA THR A 7 6.13 -8.85 -6.01
C THR A 7 4.62 -8.99 -5.77
N ALA A 8 4.13 -10.21 -5.54
CA ALA A 8 2.74 -10.54 -5.22
C ALA A 8 2.32 -10.04 -3.84
N TRP A 9 3.22 -10.16 -2.85
CA TRP A 9 2.96 -9.72 -1.48
C TRP A 9 3.22 -8.23 -1.36
N LEU A 10 2.20 -7.46 -1.73
CA LEU A 10 2.06 -6.06 -1.36
C LEU A 10 2.19 -5.96 0.18
N CYS A 11 3.34 -5.48 0.65
CA CYS A 11 3.65 -5.46 2.08
C CYS A 11 4.25 -4.11 2.50
N GLY A 12 3.96 -3.71 3.73
CA GLY A 12 4.54 -2.54 4.35
C GLY A 12 4.14 -1.23 3.67
N PHE A 13 5.14 -0.43 3.28
CA PHE A 13 4.90 0.91 2.76
C PHE A 13 4.22 0.93 1.39
N LEU A 14 4.44 -0.08 0.55
CA LEU A 14 3.70 -0.23 -0.72
C LEU A 14 2.22 -0.51 -0.46
N LYS A 15 1.92 -1.35 0.53
CA LYS A 15 0.53 -1.62 0.95
C LYS A 15 -0.15 -0.36 1.48
N TYR A 16 0.58 0.39 2.30
CA TYR A 16 0.12 1.68 2.78
C TYR A 16 -0.14 2.69 1.67
N LEU A 17 0.74 2.78 0.66
CA LEU A 17 0.56 3.68 -0.47
C LEU A 17 -0.78 3.41 -1.18
N LEU A 18 -1.05 2.15 -1.52
CA LEU A 18 -2.32 1.76 -2.18
C LEU A 18 -3.53 1.95 -1.26
N TYR A 19 -3.38 1.69 0.04
CA TYR A 19 -4.41 2.00 1.02
C TYR A 19 -4.73 3.51 1.05
N ALA A 20 -3.71 4.36 1.11
CA ALA A 20 -3.85 5.80 1.23
C ALA A 20 -4.47 6.45 -0.01
N THR A 21 -4.19 5.90 -1.20
CA THR A 21 -4.73 6.35 -2.48
C THR A 21 -6.10 5.72 -2.83
N GLY A 22 -6.58 4.76 -2.04
CA GLY A 22 -7.84 4.05 -2.30
C GLY A 22 -7.74 2.93 -3.36
N LEU A 23 -6.53 2.65 -3.87
CA LEU A 23 -6.27 1.67 -4.93
C LEU A 23 -6.14 0.22 -4.40
N LEU A 24 -6.11 0.02 -3.08
CA LEU A 24 -5.86 -1.30 -2.47
C LEU A 24 -6.87 -2.37 -2.90
N GLU A 25 -8.17 -2.03 -2.92
CA GLU A 25 -9.21 -3.00 -3.33
C GLU A 25 -9.11 -3.34 -4.82
N GLU A 26 -8.77 -2.36 -5.66
CA GLU A 26 -8.56 -2.59 -7.10
C GLU A 26 -7.33 -3.48 -7.34
N TRP A 27 -6.24 -3.23 -6.62
CA TRP A 27 -5.07 -4.11 -6.60
C TRP A 27 -5.44 -5.54 -6.22
N HIS A 28 -6.25 -5.74 -5.19
CA HIS A 28 -6.71 -7.08 -4.81
C HIS A 28 -7.57 -7.75 -5.88
N ARG A 29 -8.45 -7.01 -6.57
CA ARG A 29 -9.26 -7.56 -7.67
C ARG A 29 -8.41 -7.93 -8.89
N PHE A 30 -7.45 -7.08 -9.25
CA PHE A 30 -6.48 -7.39 -10.30
C PHE A 30 -5.68 -8.64 -9.92
N TRP A 31 -5.12 -8.65 -8.72
CA TRP A 31 -4.21 -9.71 -8.29
C TRP A 31 -4.93 -11.06 -8.23
N LYS A 32 -6.19 -11.14 -7.78
CA LYS A 32 -7.01 -12.38 -7.81
C LYS A 32 -7.10 -13.09 -9.17
N GLN A 33 -6.89 -12.38 -10.27
CA GLN A 33 -6.92 -12.96 -11.63
C GLN A 33 -5.59 -13.62 -12.03
N VAL A 34 -4.51 -13.34 -11.29
CA VAL A 34 -3.18 -13.88 -11.57
C VAL A 34 -3.07 -15.30 -11.01
N PRO A 35 -2.85 -16.35 -11.81
CA PRO A 35 -2.71 -17.72 -11.32
C PRO A 35 -1.39 -17.92 -10.54
N GLY A 36 -1.33 -18.96 -9.70
CA GLY A 36 -0.10 -19.34 -8.98
C GLY A 36 0.19 -18.52 -7.71
N GLN A 37 -0.84 -17.93 -7.09
CA GLN A 37 -0.68 -17.14 -5.85
C GLN A 37 -0.42 -18.00 -4.61
N ASP A 38 -1.03 -19.18 -4.53
CA ASP A 38 -1.11 -19.92 -3.27
C ASP A 38 -0.03 -20.99 -3.06
N TYR A 39 0.59 -21.60 -4.07
CA TYR A 39 1.57 -22.68 -3.81
C TYR A 39 2.51 -22.98 -4.98
N ARG A 40 3.69 -23.50 -4.62
CA ARG A 40 4.93 -23.80 -5.37
C ARG A 40 4.83 -24.79 -6.56
N GLU A 41 3.72 -24.81 -7.29
CA GLU A 41 3.75 -25.32 -8.67
C GLU A 41 3.88 -24.09 -9.56
N ASP A 42 5.13 -23.64 -9.71
CA ASP A 42 5.56 -22.42 -10.41
C ASP A 42 5.26 -22.50 -11.92
N PHE A 43 3.99 -22.52 -12.30
CA PHE A 43 3.59 -22.27 -13.67
C PHE A 43 2.71 -21.03 -13.71
N THR A 44 3.37 -19.87 -13.82
CA THR A 44 2.74 -18.69 -14.41
C THR A 44 2.70 -18.93 -15.91
N PRO A 45 1.52 -19.06 -16.54
CA PRO A 45 1.44 -19.19 -17.98
C PRO A 45 2.12 -18.00 -18.67
N PRO A 46 2.68 -18.17 -19.88
CA PRO A 46 3.35 -17.07 -20.60
C PRO A 46 2.41 -15.90 -20.89
N PHE A 47 1.09 -16.15 -20.92
CA PHE A 47 0.05 -15.15 -21.07
C PHE A 47 -1.11 -15.50 -20.15
N ILE A 48 -1.69 -14.47 -19.54
CA ILE A 48 -2.91 -14.56 -18.75
C ILE A 48 -3.92 -13.57 -19.32
N PHE A 49 -5.19 -13.96 -19.33
CA PHE A 49 -6.27 -13.04 -19.66
C PHE A 49 -6.74 -12.35 -18.37
N VAL A 50 -6.74 -11.02 -18.39
CA VAL A 50 -7.19 -10.19 -17.27
C VAL A 50 -8.43 -9.44 -17.73
N GLU A 51 -9.56 -9.70 -17.08
CA GLU A 51 -10.85 -9.05 -17.36
C GLU A 51 -10.91 -7.64 -16.75
N GLY A 52 -10.32 -7.45 -15.57
CA GLY A 52 -10.24 -6.17 -14.87
C GLY A 52 -8.80 -5.70 -14.76
N PRO A 53 -8.27 -4.95 -15.75
CA PRO A 53 -6.93 -4.40 -15.67
C PRO A 53 -6.84 -3.37 -14.54
N LEU A 54 -5.69 -3.34 -13.87
CA LEU A 54 -5.38 -2.37 -12.84
C LEU A 54 -5.18 -0.99 -13.47
N HIS A 55 -6.09 -0.06 -13.22
CA HIS A 55 -5.95 1.33 -13.64
C HIS A 55 -5.17 2.09 -12.58
N MET A 56 -3.85 2.15 -12.76
CA MET A 56 -3.01 2.96 -11.89
C MET A 56 -2.95 4.40 -12.41
N PRO A 57 -3.50 5.39 -11.68
CA PRO A 57 -3.19 6.78 -11.95
C PRO A 57 -1.70 7.04 -11.73
N ASN A 58 -1.20 8.16 -12.26
CA ASN A 58 0.19 8.52 -12.06
C ASN A 58 0.46 8.82 -10.57
N ILE A 59 1.07 7.86 -9.88
CA ILE A 59 1.45 7.95 -8.46
C ILE A 59 2.95 8.22 -8.27
N ARG A 60 3.65 8.67 -9.31
CA ARG A 60 5.10 8.87 -9.25
C ARG A 60 5.48 9.87 -8.16
N THR A 61 4.87 11.06 -8.17
CA THR A 61 5.16 12.11 -7.19
C THR A 61 4.85 11.67 -5.77
N LEU A 62 3.74 10.94 -5.56
CA LEU A 62 3.40 10.33 -4.28
C LEU A 62 4.47 9.34 -3.79
N SER A 63 4.93 8.47 -4.69
CA SER A 63 5.92 7.45 -4.38
C SER A 63 7.28 8.08 -4.03
N GLU A 64 7.70 9.09 -4.79
CA GLU A 64 8.93 9.85 -4.53
C GLU A 64 8.84 10.60 -3.19
N ALA A 65 7.71 11.22 -2.89
CA ALA A 65 7.49 11.91 -1.61
C ALA A 65 7.51 10.95 -0.41
N LEU A 66 6.86 9.79 -0.52
CA LEU A 66 6.90 8.75 0.53
C LEU A 66 8.33 8.22 0.73
N ALA A 67 9.07 7.98 -0.35
CA ALA A 67 10.45 7.54 -0.28
C ALA A 67 11.34 8.58 0.42
N ALA A 68 11.17 9.87 0.11
CA ALA A 68 11.91 10.95 0.75
C ALA A 68 11.62 11.03 2.26
N ASP A 69 10.35 10.95 2.66
CA ASP A 69 9.97 10.94 4.08
C ASP A 69 10.53 9.73 4.83
N LEU A 70 10.54 8.55 4.19
CA LEU A 70 11.14 7.34 4.77
C LEU A 70 12.65 7.44 4.91
N GLN A 71 13.34 8.06 3.95
CA GLN A 71 14.79 8.28 3.99
C GLN A 71 15.16 9.23 5.13
N GLU A 72 14.44 10.34 5.26
CA GLU A 72 14.64 11.31 6.35
C GLU A 72 14.40 10.66 7.72
N LEU A 73 13.28 9.95 7.86
CA LEU A 73 12.94 9.26 9.10
C LEU A 73 13.94 8.14 9.45
N ALA A 74 14.53 7.49 8.45
CA ALA A 74 15.58 6.50 8.66
C ALA A 74 16.90 7.15 9.12
N ALA A 75 17.21 8.35 8.63
CA ALA A 75 18.41 9.10 8.98
C ALA A 75 18.32 9.71 10.39
N GLU A 76 17.14 10.15 10.81
CA GLU A 76 16.91 10.75 12.14
C GLU A 76 16.78 9.72 13.27
N SER A 77 16.41 8.48 12.93
CA SER A 77 16.18 7.45 13.94
C SER A 77 17.48 6.84 14.44
N MET A 78 17.77 7.05 15.73
CA MET A 78 18.89 6.41 16.41
C MET A 78 18.63 4.94 16.77
N ALA A 79 17.40 4.44 16.55
CA ALA A 79 17.01 3.09 16.92
C ALA A 79 17.16 2.11 15.73
N THR A 80 18.10 1.18 15.85
CA THR A 80 18.29 0.09 14.89
C THR A 80 16.98 -0.67 14.66
N GLY A 81 16.56 -0.83 13.40
CA GLY A 81 15.35 -1.56 13.05
C GLY A 81 14.05 -0.78 13.21
N PHE A 82 14.10 0.54 13.51
CA PHE A 82 12.91 1.39 13.61
C PHE A 82 12.05 1.34 12.34
N ILE A 83 12.65 1.49 11.16
CA ILE A 83 11.93 1.47 9.88
C ILE A 83 11.26 0.12 9.63
N LEU A 84 11.90 -1.00 10.00
CA LEU A 84 11.30 -2.33 9.91
C LEU A 84 10.09 -2.46 10.85
N THR A 85 10.23 -1.99 12.10
CA THR A 85 9.14 -1.98 13.07
C THR A 85 7.96 -1.13 12.60
N LEU A 86 8.25 0.05 12.02
CA LEU A 86 7.24 0.94 11.46
C LEU A 86 6.50 0.27 10.29
N ARG A 87 7.26 -0.33 9.35
CA ARG A 87 6.74 -1.10 8.23
C ARG A 87 5.75 -2.17 8.71
N GLU A 88 6.17 -3.01 9.65
CA GLU A 88 5.35 -4.11 10.19
C GLU A 88 4.12 -3.64 10.95
N LYS A 89 4.21 -2.51 11.66
CA LYS A 89 3.05 -1.93 12.37
C LYS A 89 2.01 -1.40 11.40
N ILE A 90 2.46 -0.66 10.38
CA ILE A 90 1.56 -0.14 9.35
C ILE A 90 0.90 -1.28 8.59
N ASP A 91 1.68 -2.27 8.13
CA ASP A 91 1.17 -3.44 7.40
C ASP A 91 0.04 -4.14 8.17
N ARG A 92 0.29 -4.45 9.46
CA ARG A 92 -0.70 -5.07 10.34
C ARG A 92 -1.96 -4.24 10.52
N TYR A 93 -1.86 -2.91 10.60
CA TYR A 93 -3.06 -2.07 10.69
C TYR A 93 -3.84 -2.05 9.38
N VAL A 94 -3.17 -2.03 8.23
CA VAL A 94 -3.87 -2.13 6.95
C VAL A 94 -4.56 -3.50 6.83
N ASP A 95 -3.91 -4.60 7.18
CA ASP A 95 -4.54 -5.93 7.23
C ASP A 95 -5.80 -5.95 8.09
N GLN A 96 -5.71 -5.40 9.31
CA GLN A 96 -6.85 -5.32 10.23
C GLN A 96 -7.98 -4.46 9.66
N TRP A 97 -7.66 -3.38 8.97
CA TRP A 97 -8.65 -2.52 8.33
C TRP A 97 -9.43 -3.27 7.25
N GLU A 98 -8.74 -4.10 6.45
CA GLU A 98 -9.35 -4.94 5.42
C GLU A 98 -10.22 -6.07 5.98
N LEU A 99 -9.82 -6.66 7.11
CA LEU A 99 -10.59 -7.72 7.78
C LEU A 99 -11.85 -7.18 8.47
N CYS A 100 -11.85 -5.92 8.91
CA CYS A 100 -12.93 -5.32 9.69
C CYS A 100 -13.98 -4.56 8.84
N LYS A 101 -14.20 -4.93 7.57
CA LYS A 101 -15.12 -4.19 6.65
C LYS A 101 -16.50 -3.87 7.26
N ASN A 102 -17.04 -4.76 8.10
CA ASN A 102 -18.37 -4.66 8.70
C ASN A 102 -18.41 -3.92 10.05
N ASP A 103 -17.26 -3.62 10.67
CA ASP A 103 -17.19 -2.94 11.98
C ASP A 103 -16.66 -1.51 11.83
N ARG A 104 -17.59 -0.56 11.63
CA ARG A 104 -17.27 0.86 11.44
C ARG A 104 -16.47 1.45 12.60
N LYS A 105 -16.77 1.06 13.85
CA LYS A 105 -16.09 1.60 15.03
C LYS A 105 -14.63 1.15 15.07
N LYS A 106 -14.37 -0.13 14.76
CA LYS A 106 -13.00 -0.65 14.64
C LYS A 106 -12.24 0.01 13.49
N ARG A 107 -12.86 0.19 12.32
CA ARG A 107 -12.21 0.84 11.17
C ARG A 107 -11.74 2.26 11.48
N ILE A 108 -12.60 3.08 12.10
CA ILE A 108 -12.22 4.44 12.53
C ILE A 108 -11.03 4.42 13.50
N LYS A 109 -11.00 3.46 14.43
CA LYS A 109 -9.88 3.32 15.38
C LYS A 109 -8.59 2.95 14.65
N ILE A 110 -8.65 2.02 13.69
CA ILE A 110 -7.49 1.57 12.91
C ILE A 110 -6.97 2.71 12.02
N GLU A 111 -7.86 3.44 11.34
CA GLU A 111 -7.53 4.64 10.55
C GLU A 111 -6.77 5.67 11.37
N ARG A 112 -7.22 5.95 12.61
CA ARG A 112 -6.51 6.84 13.54
C ARG A 112 -5.12 6.32 13.89
N ASN A 113 -4.96 5.02 14.13
CA ASN A 113 -3.65 4.44 14.43
C ASN A 113 -2.69 4.56 13.23
N ILE A 114 -3.19 4.32 12.01
CA ILE A 114 -2.42 4.51 10.79
C ILE A 114 -2.00 5.99 10.69
N GLN A 115 -2.93 6.93 10.87
CA GLN A 115 -2.63 8.37 10.84
C GLN A 115 -1.57 8.78 11.87
N VAL A 116 -1.60 8.21 13.08
CA VAL A 116 -0.57 8.48 14.10
C VAL A 116 0.80 7.99 13.64
N LEU A 117 0.88 6.78 13.09
CA LEU A 117 2.14 6.20 12.62
C LEU A 117 2.70 6.91 11.39
N THR A 118 1.83 7.44 10.53
CA THR A 118 2.21 8.09 9.27
C THR A 118 2.24 9.60 9.38
N ARG A 119 2.02 10.14 10.59
CA ARG A 119 2.11 11.57 10.89
C ARG A 119 3.41 12.22 10.42
N PRO A 120 4.60 11.59 10.54
CA PRO A 120 5.86 12.16 10.07
C PRO A 120 5.98 12.26 8.54
N PHE A 121 5.10 11.63 7.77
CA PHE A 121 5.17 11.63 6.30
C PHE A 121 4.59 12.93 5.72
N HIS A 122 5.25 14.05 6.01
CA HIS A 122 4.74 15.39 5.69
C HIS A 122 4.70 15.65 4.18
N ARG A 123 5.72 15.25 3.42
CA ARG A 123 5.75 15.42 1.96
C ARG A 123 4.69 14.54 1.32
N PHE A 124 4.61 13.28 1.74
CA PHE A 124 3.60 12.35 1.24
C PHE A 124 2.17 12.85 1.52
N GLN A 125 1.89 13.37 2.72
CA GLN A 125 0.57 13.89 3.05
C GLN A 125 0.19 15.13 2.22
N ALA A 126 1.17 15.96 1.83
CA ALA A 126 0.94 17.09 0.93
C ALA A 126 0.54 16.60 -0.47
N GLU A 127 1.36 15.74 -1.07
CA GLU A 127 1.08 15.14 -2.38
C GLU A 127 -0.23 14.33 -2.39
N LEU A 128 -0.57 13.67 -1.27
CA LEU A 128 -1.81 12.91 -1.14
C LEU A 128 -3.05 13.79 -1.17
N ARG A 129 -2.97 15.01 -0.65
CA ARG A 129 -4.08 15.98 -0.75
C ARG A 129 -4.28 16.41 -2.19
N GLU A 130 -3.20 16.79 -2.87
CA GLU A 130 -3.23 17.17 -4.29
C GLU A 130 -3.77 16.05 -5.19
N TYR A 131 -3.29 14.82 -4.98
CA TYR A 131 -3.76 13.64 -5.68
C TYR A 131 -5.29 13.44 -5.52
N ARG A 132 -5.80 13.61 -4.29
CA ARG A 132 -7.25 13.47 -4.02
C ARG A 132 -8.06 14.60 -4.65
N SER A 133 -7.56 15.83 -4.64
CA SER A 133 -8.21 16.98 -5.25
C SER A 133 -8.30 16.84 -6.78
N ASN A 134 -7.25 16.32 -7.42
CA ASN A 134 -7.23 16.09 -8.87
C ASN A 134 -8.11 14.91 -9.29
N GLY A 135 -8.20 13.86 -8.46
CA GLY A 135 -9.10 12.73 -8.69
C GLY A 135 -10.59 13.09 -8.66
N SER A 136 -10.99 14.11 -7.89
CA SER A 136 -12.38 14.62 -7.84
C SER A 136 -12.77 15.50 -9.03
N SER A 137 -11.84 15.81 -9.93
CA SER A 137 -12.09 16.65 -11.12
C SER A 137 -12.27 15.84 -12.42
N MET A 138 -12.26 14.51 -12.31
CA MET A 138 -12.44 13.58 -13.45
C MET A 138 -13.70 12.69 -13.30
N GLU A 139 -14.66 13.11 -12.45
CA GLU A 139 -16.02 12.56 -12.38
C GLU A 139 -17.05 13.54 -12.95
#